data_AF-A0A2U0S3I4-F1
#
_entry.id   AF-A0A2U0S3I4-F1
#
_cell.length_a   1.000
_cell.length_b   1.000
_cell.length_c   1.000
_cell.angle_alpha   90.00
_cell.angle_beta   90.00
_cell.angle_gamma   90.00
#
_symmetry.space_group_name_H-M   'P 1'
#
loop_
_entity.id
_entity.type
_entity.pdbx_description
1 polymer ?
#
loop_
_entity_poly.entity_id
_entity_poly.type
_entity_poly.pdbx_seq_one_letter_code
_entity_poly.pdbx_strand_id
1 'polypeptide(L)'
;MVVNREQIISLSRYLVPKNNIWLKRAFLLFGFILLDYFATLVFINTPTEEGNLLVRAFMENYGIIAGLTLFDILINIPIYLIICLNSHFVPLPSRLSKIVDPIIDVFLAWFVAGYHYSGATSWFWASPDMVRQTVGFSIYLLIYFIASHTSNIQQPFLCKPKPNLQ
;
A
#
# COMPACT_ATOMS: atom_id res chain seq x y z
N MET A 1 -23.30 -14.24 20.06
CA MET A 1 -22.53 -13.01 20.35
C MET A 1 -23.08 -11.93 19.43
N VAL A 2 -23.96 -11.04 19.91
CA VAL A 2 -24.62 -10.03 19.07
C VAL A 2 -23.66 -8.85 18.93
N VAL A 3 -23.03 -8.72 17.77
CA VAL A 3 -22.16 -7.57 17.46
C VAL A 3 -23.05 -6.33 17.37
N ASN A 4 -22.84 -5.37 18.27
CA ASN A 4 -23.68 -4.18 18.35
C ASN A 4 -23.35 -3.23 17.17
N ARG A 5 -24.37 -2.73 16.48
CA ARG A 5 -24.21 -1.89 15.27
C ARG A 5 -23.36 -0.64 15.53
N GLU A 6 -23.45 -0.09 16.74
CA GLU A 6 -22.64 1.04 17.18
C GLU A 6 -21.15 0.69 17.31
N GLN A 7 -20.83 -0.54 17.74
CA GLN A 7 -19.45 -1.02 17.79
C GLN A 7 -18.87 -1.15 16.39
N ILE A 8 -19.64 -1.64 15.41
CA ILE A 8 -19.22 -1.74 14.00
C ILE A 8 -18.92 -0.35 13.42
N ILE A 9 -19.79 0.62 13.68
CA ILE A 9 -19.61 2.01 13.23
C ILE A 9 -18.40 2.67 13.92
N SER A 10 -18.15 2.33 15.18
CA SER A 10 -16.95 2.81 15.88
C SER A 10 -15.67 2.20 15.32
N LEU A 11 -15.68 0.90 14.97
CA LEU A 11 -14.54 0.18 14.43
C LEU A 11 -14.20 0.63 13.01
N SER A 12 -15.22 0.90 12.19
CA SER A 12 -15.05 1.34 10.80
C SER A 12 -14.29 2.67 10.70
N ARG A 13 -14.37 3.52 11.73
CA ARG A 13 -13.58 4.76 11.82
C ARG A 13 -12.06 4.49 11.87
N TYR A 14 -11.66 3.34 12.38
CA TYR A 14 -10.26 2.92 12.44
C TYR A 14 -9.80 2.18 11.18
N LEU A 15 -10.73 1.80 10.29
CA LEU A 15 -10.43 1.16 9.02
C LEU A 15 -10.03 2.14 7.92
N VAL A 16 -10.07 3.45 8.18
CA VAL A 16 -9.58 4.49 7.26
C VAL A 16 -8.38 5.18 7.92
N PRO A 17 -7.24 5.33 7.24
CA PRO A 17 -6.09 6.01 7.82
C PRO A 17 -6.41 7.45 8.22
N LYS A 18 -6.03 7.85 9.45
CA LYS A 18 -6.40 9.16 10.02
C LYS A 18 -5.68 10.35 9.37
N ASN A 19 -4.42 10.15 8.96
CA ASN A 19 -3.54 11.21 8.49
C ASN A 19 -3.35 11.13 6.97
N ASN A 20 -3.21 12.29 6.32
CA ASN A 20 -2.93 12.41 4.89
C ASN A 20 -1.67 11.65 4.48
N ILE A 21 -0.64 11.56 5.34
CA ILE A 21 0.59 10.80 5.04
C ILE A 21 0.29 9.30 4.94
N TRP A 22 -0.42 8.73 5.91
CA TRP A 22 -0.78 7.31 5.92
C TRP A 22 -1.75 6.94 4.79
N LEU A 23 -2.65 7.85 4.43
CA LEU A 23 -3.54 7.67 3.28
C LEU A 23 -2.75 7.67 1.96
N LYS A 24 -1.77 8.57 1.79
CA LYS A 24 -0.87 8.58 0.63
C LYS A 24 -0.07 7.28 0.52
N ARG A 25 0.49 6.80 1.64
CA ARG A 25 1.19 5.51 1.71
C ARG A 25 0.28 4.37 1.25
N ALA A 26 -0.94 4.30 1.77
CA ALA A 26 -1.91 3.28 1.38
C ALA A 26 -2.18 3.34 -0.13
N PHE A 27 -2.50 4.51 -0.68
CA PHE A 27 -2.80 4.66 -2.11
C PHE A 27 -1.62 4.24 -2.99
N LEU A 28 -0.40 4.65 -2.63
CA LEU A 28 0.81 4.25 -3.35
C LEU A 28 0.98 2.74 -3.35
N LEU A 29 0.90 2.11 -2.18
CA LEU A 29 1.08 0.66 -2.05
C LEU A 29 0.03 -0.13 -2.82
N PHE A 30 -1.24 0.24 -2.69
CA PHE A 30 -2.30 -0.38 -3.47
C PHE A 30 -2.12 -0.18 -4.97
N GLY A 31 -1.55 0.93 -5.41
CA GLY A 31 -1.19 1.13 -6.82
C GLY A 31 -0.21 0.06 -7.33
N PHE A 32 0.83 -0.27 -6.55
CA PHE A 32 1.79 -1.33 -6.91
C PHE A 32 1.16 -2.73 -6.84
N ILE A 33 0.35 -3.00 -5.81
CA ILE A 33 -0.38 -4.27 -5.68
C ILE A 33 -1.33 -4.47 -6.88
N LEU A 34 -2.10 -3.44 -7.23
CA LEU A 34 -3.02 -3.51 -8.37
C LEU A 34 -2.27 -3.65 -9.70
N LEU A 35 -1.10 -3.01 -9.84
CA LEU A 35 -0.26 -3.19 -11.02
C LEU A 35 0.15 -4.66 -11.20
N ASP A 36 0.58 -5.32 -10.12
CA ASP A 36 0.95 -6.74 -10.10
C ASP A 36 -0.25 -7.63 -10.42
N TYR A 37 -1.38 -7.39 -9.77
CA TYR A 37 -2.65 -8.06 -10.03
C TYR A 37 -3.07 -7.97 -11.50
N PHE A 38 -3.09 -6.76 -12.07
CA PHE A 38 -3.52 -6.55 -13.45
C PHE A 38 -2.52 -7.09 -14.46
N ALA A 39 -1.21 -6.94 -14.22
CA ALA A 39 -0.20 -7.55 -15.07
C ALA A 39 -0.39 -9.07 -15.12
N THR A 40 -0.53 -9.69 -13.95
CA THR A 40 -0.79 -11.13 -13.84
C THR A 40 -2.04 -11.52 -14.61
N LEU A 41 -3.18 -10.84 -14.41
CA LEU A 41 -4.41 -11.14 -15.14
C LEU A 41 -4.30 -11.00 -16.67
N VAL A 42 -3.51 -10.04 -17.15
CA VAL A 42 -3.36 -9.77 -18.58
C VAL A 42 -2.47 -10.81 -19.25
N PHE A 43 -1.42 -11.26 -18.56
CA PHE A 43 -0.40 -12.12 -19.16
C PHE A 43 -0.58 -13.61 -18.85
N ILE A 44 -1.24 -13.97 -17.76
CA ILE A 44 -1.42 -15.37 -17.38
C ILE A 44 -2.43 -16.08 -18.28
N ASN A 45 -2.04 -17.23 -18.83
CA ASN A 45 -2.95 -18.10 -19.57
C ASN A 45 -3.32 -19.34 -18.74
N THR A 46 -2.38 -19.82 -17.94
CA THR A 46 -2.55 -21.02 -17.10
C THR A 46 -1.94 -20.81 -15.72
N PRO A 47 -2.53 -21.36 -14.63
CA PRO A 47 -1.97 -21.22 -13.28
C PRO A 47 -0.51 -21.67 -13.15
N THR A 48 -0.07 -22.63 -13.96
CA THR A 48 1.29 -23.17 -13.94
C THR A 48 2.37 -22.17 -14.35
N GLU A 49 2.00 -21.08 -15.03
CA GLU A 49 2.90 -19.98 -15.40
C GLU A 49 3.24 -19.08 -14.20
N GLU A 50 2.38 -19.05 -13.17
CA GLU A 50 2.59 -18.24 -11.97
C GLU A 50 3.76 -18.79 -11.14
N GLY A 51 4.79 -17.98 -10.92
CA GLY A 51 5.99 -18.37 -10.17
C GLY A 51 5.75 -18.56 -8.67
N ASN A 52 4.77 -17.86 -8.11
CA ASN A 52 4.41 -17.99 -6.70
C ASN A 52 3.54 -19.24 -6.46
N LEU A 53 4.12 -20.24 -5.79
CA LEU A 53 3.45 -21.51 -5.49
C LEU A 53 2.13 -21.35 -4.72
N LEU A 54 2.03 -20.34 -3.84
CA LEU A 54 0.79 -20.10 -3.09
C LEU A 54 -0.28 -19.51 -4.00
N VAL A 55 0.04 -18.48 -4.79
CA VAL A 55 -0.90 -17.88 -5.76
C VAL A 55 -1.39 -18.94 -6.74
N ARG A 56 -0.46 -19.75 -7.27
CA ARG A 56 -0.76 -20.88 -8.16
C ARG A 56 -1.77 -21.82 -7.53
N ALA A 57 -1.52 -22.27 -6.30
CA ALA A 57 -2.45 -23.17 -5.61
C ALA A 57 -3.85 -22.54 -5.47
N PHE A 58 -3.96 -21.24 -5.19
CA PHE A 58 -5.25 -20.56 -5.15
C PHE A 58 -5.93 -20.53 -6.53
N MET A 59 -5.18 -20.20 -7.59
CA MET A 59 -5.71 -20.19 -8.97
C MET A 59 -6.14 -21.58 -9.44
N GLU A 60 -5.44 -22.64 -9.07
CA GLU A 60 -5.79 -24.02 -9.40
C GLU A 60 -7.07 -24.47 -8.68
N ASN A 61 -7.25 -24.07 -7.42
CA ASN A 61 -8.42 -24.46 -6.62
C ASN A 61 -9.68 -23.64 -6.91
N TYR A 62 -9.53 -22.35 -7.22
CA TYR A 62 -10.65 -21.41 -7.34
C TYR A 62 -10.82 -20.81 -8.75
N GLY A 63 -9.95 -21.15 -9.70
CA GLY A 63 -9.86 -20.54 -11.02
C GLY A 63 -8.98 -19.28 -11.01
N ILE A 64 -8.45 -18.89 -12.17
CA ILE A 64 -7.45 -17.80 -12.31
C ILE A 64 -7.92 -16.51 -11.63
N ILE A 65 -9.06 -15.96 -12.06
CA ILE A 65 -9.54 -14.65 -11.58
C ILE A 65 -9.86 -14.70 -10.08
N ALA A 66 -10.70 -15.67 -9.67
CA ALA A 66 -11.16 -15.73 -8.28
C ALA A 66 -10.05 -16.14 -7.31
N GLY A 67 -9.18 -17.07 -7.71
CA GLY A 67 -8.02 -17.51 -6.93
C GLY A 67 -7.01 -16.39 -6.72
N LEU A 68 -6.65 -15.66 -7.79
CA LEU A 68 -5.76 -14.50 -7.68
C LEU A 68 -6.38 -13.40 -6.81
N THR A 69 -7.64 -13.05 -7.06
CA THR A 69 -8.36 -12.02 -6.28
C THR A 69 -8.40 -12.37 -4.79
N LEU A 70 -8.71 -13.63 -4.47
CA LEU A 70 -8.80 -14.10 -3.10
C LEU A 70 -7.43 -14.06 -2.42
N PHE A 71 -6.38 -14.54 -3.10
CA PHE A 71 -5.02 -14.49 -2.59
C PHE A 71 -4.58 -13.05 -2.30
N ASP A 72 -4.77 -12.15 -3.26
CA ASP A 72 -4.35 -10.76 -3.13
C ASP A 72 -5.08 -10.03 -2.00
N ILE A 73 -6.38 -10.28 -1.82
CA ILE A 73 -7.12 -9.72 -0.69
C ILE A 73 -6.54 -10.25 0.63
N LEU A 74 -6.33 -11.56 0.75
CA LEU A 74 -5.86 -12.18 1.98
C LEU A 74 -4.46 -11.71 2.39
N ILE A 75 -3.53 -11.62 1.44
CA ILE A 75 -2.14 -11.25 1.75
C ILE A 75 -2.00 -9.75 2.06
N ASN A 76 -2.87 -8.91 1.50
CA ASN A 76 -2.80 -7.46 1.68
C ASN A 76 -3.67 -6.92 2.84
N ILE A 77 -4.62 -7.70 3.37
CA ILE A 77 -5.38 -7.32 4.57
C ILE A 77 -4.46 -6.97 5.75
N PRO A 78 -3.46 -7.79 6.14
CA PRO A 78 -2.57 -7.47 7.25
C PRO A 78 -1.80 -6.16 7.03
N ILE A 79 -1.31 -5.93 5.81
CA ILE A 79 -0.59 -4.70 5.43
C ILE A 79 -1.51 -3.49 5.61
N TYR A 80 -2.74 -3.58 5.10
CA TYR A 80 -3.74 -2.52 5.25
C TYR A 80 -4.07 -2.22 6.71
N LEU A 81 -4.29 -3.26 7.51
CA LEU A 81 -4.61 -3.12 8.93
C LEU A 81 -3.44 -2.46 9.68
N ILE A 82 -2.19 -2.82 9.40
CA ILE A 82 -1.02 -2.17 10.01
C ILE A 82 -0.98 -0.68 9.68
N ILE A 83 -1.22 -0.30 8.43
CA ILE A 83 -1.26 1.12 8.01
C ILE A 83 -2.35 1.88 8.76
N CYS A 84 -3.55 1.30 8.82
CA CYS A 84 -4.69 1.87 9.52
C CYS A 84 -4.39 2.03 11.02
N LEU A 85 -3.96 0.97 11.70
CA LEU A 85 -3.66 0.99 13.13
C LEU A 85 -2.53 1.97 13.46
N ASN A 86 -1.43 1.95 12.71
CA ASN A 86 -0.32 2.88 12.94
C ASN A 86 -0.75 4.34 12.75
N SER A 87 -1.69 4.61 11.86
CA SER A 87 -2.21 5.96 11.66
C SER A 87 -3.02 6.51 12.84
N HIS A 88 -3.60 5.64 13.67
CA HIS A 88 -4.48 6.00 14.78
C HIS A 88 -3.82 5.87 16.16
N PHE A 89 -3.00 4.86 16.36
CA PHE A 89 -2.57 4.44 17.71
C PHE A 89 -1.13 4.80 18.07
N VAL A 90 -0.32 5.30 17.12
CA VAL A 90 1.08 5.66 17.38
C VAL A 90 1.29 7.17 17.24
N PRO A 91 0.90 7.99 18.26
CA PRO A 91 1.26 9.40 18.28
C PRO A 91 2.74 9.54 18.64
N LEU A 92 3.62 9.42 17.65
CA LEU A 92 5.05 9.66 17.84
C LEU A 92 5.30 11.16 18.10
N PRO A 93 6.13 11.51 19.09
CA PRO A 93 6.69 12.85 19.20
C PRO A 93 7.33 13.27 17.87
N SER A 94 7.22 14.55 17.51
CA SER A 94 7.66 15.08 16.21
C SER A 94 9.13 14.77 15.87
N ARG A 95 10.01 14.73 16.88
CA ARG A 95 11.42 14.35 16.70
C ARG A 95 11.60 12.88 16.29
N LEU A 96 10.80 11.97 16.86
CA LEU A 96 10.84 10.56 16.54
C LEU A 96 10.16 10.26 15.20
N SER A 97 9.04 10.91 14.89
CA SER A 97 8.38 10.78 13.58
C SER A 97 9.31 11.10 12.42
N LYS A 98 10.16 12.15 12.53
CA LYS A 98 11.16 12.48 11.50
C LYS A 98 12.18 11.37 11.19
N ILE A 99 12.36 10.40 12.09
CA ILE A 99 13.28 9.28 11.92
C ILE A 99 12.51 8.01 11.53
N VAL A 100 11.41 7.74 12.25
CA VAL A 100 10.63 6.51 12.08
C VAL A 100 9.86 6.51 10.77
N ASP A 101 9.30 7.64 10.34
CA ASP A 101 8.52 7.71 9.11
C ASP A 101 9.35 7.35 7.86
N PRO A 102 10.55 7.93 7.64
CA PRO A 102 11.43 7.50 6.54
C PRO A 102 11.81 6.03 6.59
N ILE A 103 12.04 5.47 7.79
CA ILE A 103 12.35 4.05 7.93
C ILE A 103 11.16 3.21 7.45
N ILE A 104 9.95 3.52 7.91
CA ILE A 104 8.72 2.86 7.47
C ILE A 104 8.60 2.97 5.94
N ASP A 105 8.84 4.16 5.37
CA ASP A 105 8.77 4.37 3.92
C ASP A 105 9.77 3.48 3.16
N VAL A 106 11.00 3.31 3.67
CA VAL A 106 12.01 2.39 3.09
C VAL A 106 11.54 0.94 3.15
N PHE A 107 10.99 0.49 4.30
CA PHE A 107 10.46 -0.86 4.43
C PHE A 107 9.28 -1.12 3.49
N LEU A 108 8.32 -0.19 3.44
CA LEU A 108 7.16 -0.26 2.54
C LEU A 108 7.60 -0.25 1.07
N ALA A 109 8.55 0.60 0.71
CA ALA A 109 9.11 0.68 -0.63
C ALA A 109 9.77 -0.65 -1.05
N TRP A 110 10.53 -1.28 -0.15
CA TRP A 110 11.32 -2.46 -0.51
C TRP A 110 10.48 -3.73 -0.52
N PHE A 111 9.78 -3.99 0.58
CA PHE A 111 9.11 -5.27 0.81
C PHE A 111 7.72 -5.35 0.18
N VAL A 112 7.06 -4.22 -0.06
CA VAL A 112 5.72 -4.20 -0.64
C VAL A 112 5.78 -3.68 -2.07
N ALA A 113 6.12 -2.40 -2.26
CA ALA A 113 6.07 -1.79 -3.59
C ALA A 113 7.07 -2.42 -4.57
N GLY A 114 8.33 -2.57 -4.16
CA GLY A 114 9.37 -3.19 -4.97
C GLY A 114 9.07 -4.65 -5.29
N TYR A 115 8.59 -5.41 -4.30
CA TYR A 115 8.23 -6.82 -4.49
C TYR A 115 7.11 -6.98 -5.52
N HIS A 116 6.00 -6.25 -5.37
CA HIS A 116 4.89 -6.26 -6.32
C HIS A 116 5.28 -5.72 -7.69
N TYR A 117 6.14 -4.70 -7.76
CA TYR A 117 6.67 -4.24 -9.05
C TYR A 117 7.49 -5.33 -9.75
N SER A 118 8.30 -6.08 -9.00
CA SER A 118 9.06 -7.21 -9.54
C SER A 118 8.13 -8.31 -10.05
N GLY A 119 7.08 -8.66 -9.31
CA GLY A 119 6.02 -9.57 -9.75
C GLY A 119 5.38 -9.10 -11.05
N ALA A 120 4.89 -7.86 -11.07
CA ALA A 120 4.20 -7.28 -12.22
C ALA A 120 5.06 -7.28 -13.49
N THR A 121 6.31 -6.86 -13.35
CA THR A 121 7.24 -6.72 -14.48
C THR A 121 7.89 -8.04 -14.86
N SER A 122 7.79 -9.09 -14.05
CA SER A 122 8.32 -10.42 -14.39
C SER A 122 7.68 -11.01 -15.65
N TRP A 123 6.42 -10.63 -15.92
CA TRP A 123 5.65 -11.08 -17.07
C TRP A 123 6.20 -10.61 -18.42
N PHE A 124 6.88 -9.46 -18.48
CA PHE A 124 7.28 -8.84 -19.74
C PHE A 124 8.70 -8.26 -19.76
N TRP A 125 9.34 -8.11 -18.60
CA TRP A 125 10.68 -7.54 -18.51
C TRP A 125 11.68 -8.60 -18.04
N ALA A 126 12.48 -9.13 -18.97
CA ALA A 126 13.50 -10.14 -18.72
C ALA A 126 14.76 -9.60 -18.00
N SER A 127 14.58 -9.04 -16.80
CA SER A 127 15.66 -8.63 -15.89
C SER A 127 15.69 -9.49 -14.63
N PRO A 128 16.79 -9.57 -13.89
CA PRO A 128 16.83 -10.24 -12.60
C PRO A 128 15.84 -9.63 -11.59
N ASP A 129 15.28 -10.45 -10.69
CA ASP A 129 14.33 -10.00 -9.65
C ASP A 129 14.84 -8.81 -8.85
N MET A 130 16.10 -8.88 -8.42
CA MET A 130 16.73 -7.81 -7.65
C MET A 130 16.73 -6.46 -8.39
N VAL A 131 16.91 -6.47 -9.71
CA VAL A 131 16.90 -5.26 -10.54
C VAL A 131 15.48 -4.70 -10.60
N ARG A 132 14.50 -5.54 -10.90
CA ARG A 132 13.08 -5.11 -10.98
C ARG A 132 12.61 -4.56 -9.64
N GLN A 133 12.89 -5.26 -8.55
CA GLN A 133 12.55 -4.82 -7.19
C GLN A 133 13.21 -3.49 -6.82
N THR A 134 14.48 -3.30 -7.16
CA THR A 134 15.20 -2.03 -6.93
C THR A 134 14.59 -0.88 -7.72
N VAL A 135 14.14 -1.12 -8.96
CA VAL A 135 13.42 -0.12 -9.75
C VAL A 135 12.08 0.23 -9.11
N GLY A 136 11.27 -0.76 -8.73
CA GLY A 136 10.01 -0.52 -8.04
C GLY A 136 10.17 0.27 -6.73
N PHE A 137 11.17 -0.11 -5.92
CA PHE A 137 11.58 0.62 -4.73
C PHE A 137 11.91 2.09 -5.04
N SER A 138 12.71 2.32 -6.07
CA SER A 138 13.12 3.68 -6.48
C SER A 138 11.95 4.51 -6.96
N ILE A 139 11.03 3.93 -7.75
CA ILE A 139 9.81 4.58 -8.21
C ILE A 139 8.94 4.97 -7.02
N TYR A 140 8.74 4.07 -6.06
CA TYR A 140 7.95 4.37 -4.86
C TYR A 140 8.51 5.58 -4.11
N LEU A 141 9.81 5.58 -3.80
CA LEU A 141 10.46 6.66 -3.07
C LEU A 141 10.39 7.98 -3.84
N LEU A 142 10.58 7.94 -5.16
CA LEU A 142 10.49 9.13 -6.01
C LEU A 142 9.09 9.74 -5.96
N ILE A 143 8.04 8.94 -6.17
CA ILE A 143 6.66 9.42 -6.14
C ILE A 143 6.32 9.94 -4.73
N TYR A 144 6.71 9.20 -3.68
CA TYR A 144 6.50 9.63 -2.30
C TYR A 144 7.16 10.98 -2.02
N PHE A 145 8.41 11.17 -2.44
CA PHE A 145 9.15 12.42 -2.25
C PHE A 145 8.45 13.58 -2.95
N ILE A 146 8.05 13.41 -4.22
CA ILE A 146 7.30 14.41 -4.99
C ILE A 146 5.97 14.74 -4.31
N ALA A 147 5.22 13.72 -3.88
CA ALA A 147 3.94 13.86 -3.21
C ALA A 147 4.06 14.53 -1.82
N SER A 148 5.20 14.35 -1.15
CA SER A 148 5.48 14.99 0.15
C SER A 148 5.82 16.48 -0.01
N HIS A 149 6.60 16.83 -1.04
CA HIS A 149 7.03 18.19 -1.32
C HIS A 149 5.86 19.08 -1.74
N THR A 150 4.99 18.57 -2.60
CA THR A 150 3.75 19.25 -3.03
C THR A 150 2.79 19.53 -1.88
N SER A 151 2.66 18.63 -0.89
CA SER A 151 1.83 18.91 0.29
C SER A 151 2.41 19.97 1.24
N ASN A 152 3.73 20.07 1.37
CA ASN A 152 4.35 21.12 2.19
C ASN A 152 4.12 22.52 1.60
N ILE A 153 4.07 22.62 0.26
CA ILE A 153 3.78 23.89 -0.43
C ILE A 153 2.32 24.33 -0.24
N GLN A 154 1.38 23.41 0.00
CA GLN A 154 -0.04 23.73 0.19
C GLN A 154 -0.40 24.15 1.63
N GLN A 155 0.40 23.81 2.65
CA GLN A 155 0.14 24.19 4.04
C GLN A 155 0.08 25.71 4.31
N PRO A 156 0.94 26.58 3.72
CA PRO A 156 0.85 28.01 3.96
C PRO A 156 -0.43 28.67 3.43
N PHE A 157 -1.12 28.05 2.46
CA PHE A 157 -2.32 28.63 1.84
C PHE A 157 -3.64 28.33 2.57
N LEU A 158 -3.65 27.35 3.48
CA LEU A 158 -4.84 26.96 4.26
C LEU A 158 -4.91 27.59 5.66
N CYS A 159 -3.79 28.12 6.18
CA CYS A 159 -3.79 28.94 7.38
C CYS A 159 -4.16 30.40 7.06
N LYS A 160 -5.41 30.65 6.63
CA LYS A 160 -5.98 31.98 6.86
C LYS A 160 -6.29 32.10 8.37
N PRO A 161 -5.80 33.13 9.06
CA PRO A 161 -6.20 33.37 10.45
C PRO A 161 -7.73 33.54 10.48
N LYS A 162 -8.40 32.85 11.41
CA LYS A 162 -9.79 33.16 11.73
C LYS A 162 -9.85 34.66 12.08
N PRO A 163 -10.72 35.47 11.46
CA PRO A 163 -10.90 36.83 11.90
C PRO A 163 -11.35 36.80 13.37
N ASN A 164 -10.61 37.48 14.23
CA ASN A 164 -11.03 37.75 15.59
C ASN A 164 -12.34 38.54 15.50
N LEU A 165 -13.45 37.88 15.80
CA LEU A 165 -14.70 38.58 16.11
C LEU A 165 -14.48 39.27 17.46
N GLN A 166 -14.24 40.58 17.39
CA GLN A 166 -14.43 41.50 18.51
C GLN A 166 -15.93 41.75 18.69
#